data_AF-A0A446CKT1-F1
#
_entry.id   AF-A0A446CKT1-F1
#
_cell.length_a   1.000
_cell.length_b   1.000
_cell.length_c   1.000
_cell.angle_alpha   90.00
_cell.angle_beta   90.00
_cell.angle_gamma   90.00
#
_symmetry.space_group_name_H-M   'P 1'
#
loop_
_entity.id
_entity.type
_entity.pdbx_description
1 polymer ?
#
loop_
_entity_poly.entity_id
_entity_poly.type
_entity_poly.pdbx_seq_one_letter_code
_entity_poly.pdbx_strand_id
1 'polypeptide(L)'
;MNKRTNTLIRITPIEYREFAEIAKACGMVLRLFDQPAEIIGLRSGIDASVIDATSDAVVGSLVEPPSLLLCTMIDAGGIRRRAQSRYECDLAQLKDAEMYRFWLHHEIGHGADNYCPLSFQLSPAAADPAFRRDILNRIDQANEILADRWAWAQVCDRPMPLTECGRRDQDAIEAEIQYLDQVTGGRKNYAKRPFPHVRPGPYHAVPLRMLARENAHVWIGPDISSTVMQRAREYEARAMENPQHQLPERLIGRMTARPPFKAGRSAPVLREAA
;
A
#
# COMPACT_ATOMS: atom_id res chain seq x y z
N MET A 1 6.38 -11.15 -37.63
CA MET A 1 5.17 -11.41 -36.82
C MET A 1 5.54 -11.39 -35.35
N ASN A 2 5.38 -10.24 -34.66
CA ASN A 2 5.65 -10.15 -33.24
C ASN A 2 4.50 -10.79 -32.45
N LYS A 3 4.76 -11.95 -31.84
CA LYS A 3 3.94 -12.44 -30.74
C LYS A 3 3.93 -11.35 -29.68
N ARG A 4 2.80 -10.65 -29.50
CA ARG A 4 2.54 -9.85 -28.29
C ARG A 4 2.60 -10.84 -27.13
N THR A 5 3.73 -10.93 -26.45
CA THR A 5 3.81 -11.57 -25.14
C THR A 5 2.77 -10.89 -24.28
N ASN A 6 1.81 -11.66 -23.78
CA ASN A 6 0.77 -11.15 -22.91
C ASN A 6 1.45 -10.56 -21.67
N THR A 7 1.53 -9.24 -21.57
CA THR A 7 2.19 -8.54 -20.46
C THR A 7 1.29 -8.39 -19.25
N LEU A 8 0.07 -8.93 -19.31
CA LEU A 8 -0.92 -8.83 -18.26
C LEU A 8 -0.79 -10.02 -17.31
N ILE A 9 -0.45 -9.74 -16.06
CA ILE A 9 -0.43 -10.70 -14.96
C ILE A 9 -1.73 -10.55 -14.18
N ARG A 10 -2.33 -11.66 -13.76
CA ARG A 10 -3.55 -11.67 -12.95
C ARG A 10 -3.27 -12.36 -11.64
N ILE A 11 -3.72 -11.76 -10.54
CA ILE A 11 -3.64 -12.41 -9.23
C ILE A 11 -4.52 -13.65 -9.23
N THR A 12 -3.98 -14.74 -8.72
CA THR A 12 -4.69 -15.99 -8.54
C THR A 12 -5.34 -16.05 -7.15
N PRO A 13 -6.36 -16.90 -6.96
CA PRO A 13 -6.94 -17.13 -5.64
C PRO A 13 -5.94 -17.65 -4.60
N ILE A 14 -4.93 -18.42 -5.04
CA ILE A 14 -3.88 -18.93 -4.16
C ILE A 14 -2.98 -17.78 -3.68
N GLU A 15 -2.50 -16.95 -4.60
CA GLU A 15 -1.72 -15.75 -4.27
C GLU A 15 -2.51 -14.80 -3.36
N TYR A 16 -3.79 -14.55 -3.66
CA TYR A 16 -4.63 -13.72 -2.80
C TYR A 16 -4.69 -14.26 -1.35
N ARG A 17 -4.90 -15.57 -1.17
CA ARG A 17 -4.93 -16.15 0.17
C ARG A 17 -3.60 -15.97 0.90
N GLU A 18 -2.49 -16.27 0.23
CA GLU A 18 -1.15 -16.05 0.80
C GLU A 18 -0.95 -14.58 1.21
N PHE A 19 -1.26 -13.65 0.31
CA PHE A 19 -1.07 -12.21 0.55
C PHE A 19 -2.00 -11.65 1.60
N ALA A 20 -3.23 -12.18 1.72
CA ALA A 20 -4.16 -11.80 2.77
C ALA A 20 -3.62 -12.19 4.15
N GLU A 21 -2.99 -13.37 4.27
CA GLU A 21 -2.35 -13.80 5.51
C GLU A 21 -1.13 -12.95 5.87
N ILE A 22 -0.32 -12.56 4.87
CA ILE A 22 0.79 -11.61 5.07
C ILE A 22 0.27 -10.25 5.55
N ALA A 23 -0.77 -9.71 4.91
CA ALA A 23 -1.38 -8.44 5.32
C ALA A 23 -1.90 -8.51 6.76
N LYS A 24 -2.58 -9.59 7.13
CA LYS A 24 -3.10 -9.81 8.49
C LYS A 24 -1.99 -9.88 9.53
N ALA A 25 -0.86 -10.51 9.20
CA ALA A 25 0.32 -10.54 10.07
C ALA A 25 0.89 -9.13 10.33
N CYS A 26 0.64 -8.17 9.43
CA CYS A 26 0.98 -6.75 9.60
C CYS A 26 -0.18 -5.90 10.15
N GLY A 27 -1.25 -6.53 10.68
CA GLY A 27 -2.40 -5.83 11.26
C GLY A 27 -3.33 -5.16 10.23
N MET A 28 -3.29 -5.61 8.97
CA MET A 28 -4.10 -5.06 7.88
C MET A 28 -4.95 -6.15 7.21
N VAL A 29 -6.00 -5.75 6.51
CA VAL A 29 -6.80 -6.66 5.67
C VAL A 29 -6.52 -6.41 4.20
N LEU A 30 -6.60 -7.46 3.37
CA LEU A 30 -6.39 -7.35 1.93
C LEU A 30 -7.71 -7.37 1.17
N ARG A 31 -7.97 -6.35 0.36
CA ARG A 31 -9.08 -6.30 -0.59
C ARG A 31 -8.54 -6.24 -2.03
N LEU A 32 -9.22 -6.93 -2.94
CA LEU A 32 -8.97 -6.79 -4.37
C LEU A 32 -9.88 -5.73 -4.98
N PHE A 33 -9.35 -4.98 -5.94
CA PHE A 33 -10.14 -4.02 -6.71
C PHE A 33 -9.88 -4.18 -8.21
N ASP A 34 -10.92 -3.88 -8.99
CA ASP A 34 -10.85 -3.89 -10.44
C ASP A 34 -10.44 -2.49 -10.91
N GLN A 35 -9.31 -2.44 -11.61
CA GLN A 35 -8.59 -1.22 -11.96
C GLN A 35 -9.15 -0.51 -13.20
N PRO A 36 -8.83 0.79 -13.32
CA PRO A 36 -8.10 1.30 -14.49
C PRO A 36 -6.58 1.39 -14.21
N ALA A 37 -5.86 0.53 -14.95
CA ALA A 37 -4.43 0.28 -15.24
C ALA A 37 -3.22 0.97 -14.54
N GLU A 38 -3.34 1.95 -13.63
CA GLU A 38 -2.17 2.65 -13.06
C GLU A 38 -1.88 2.46 -11.56
N ILE A 39 -2.81 1.94 -10.77
CA ILE A 39 -2.63 1.71 -9.32
C ILE A 39 -2.61 0.21 -9.05
N ILE A 40 -1.45 -0.28 -8.65
CA ILE A 40 -1.25 -1.72 -8.46
C ILE A 40 -1.52 -2.12 -7.01
N GLY A 41 -1.09 -1.26 -6.07
CA GLY A 41 -1.30 -1.36 -4.64
C GLY A 41 -1.74 -0.03 -4.06
N LEU A 42 -2.49 -0.05 -2.95
CA LEU A 42 -2.77 1.13 -2.15
C LEU A 42 -3.01 0.74 -0.70
N ARG A 43 -2.24 1.31 0.24
CA ARG A 43 -2.63 1.38 1.64
C ARG A 43 -3.84 2.32 1.77
N SER A 44 -5.02 1.74 1.91
CA SER A 44 -6.26 2.48 2.10
C SER A 44 -6.44 2.88 3.56
N GLY A 45 -7.54 3.57 3.85
CA GLY A 45 -7.94 3.93 5.20
C GLY A 45 -8.38 2.68 5.97
N ILE A 46 -9.64 2.62 6.33
CA ILE A 46 -10.26 1.49 7.03
C ILE A 46 -11.24 0.76 6.11
N ASP A 47 -11.40 -0.56 6.29
CA ASP A 47 -12.39 -1.34 5.54
C ASP A 47 -13.19 -2.23 6.49
N ALA A 48 -14.50 -2.28 6.27
CA ALA A 48 -15.40 -3.11 7.08
C ALA A 48 -15.14 -4.58 6.78
N SER A 49 -14.78 -5.34 7.81
CA SER A 49 -14.34 -6.73 7.71
C SER A 49 -15.03 -7.58 8.75
N VAL A 50 -15.34 -8.83 8.39
CA VAL A 50 -15.90 -9.77 9.36
C VAL A 50 -14.81 -10.38 10.22
N ILE A 51 -15.05 -10.51 11.53
CA ILE A 51 -14.11 -11.22 12.43
C ILE A 51 -14.07 -12.71 12.06
N ASP A 52 -15.20 -13.33 11.73
CA ASP A 52 -15.27 -14.73 11.31
C ASP A 52 -16.27 -14.87 10.15
N ALA A 53 -15.80 -15.33 9.00
CA ALA A 53 -16.62 -15.52 7.81
C ALA A 53 -17.42 -16.83 7.81
N THR A 54 -17.17 -17.74 8.76
CA THR A 54 -17.83 -19.05 8.87
C THR A 54 -19.05 -19.05 9.78
N SER A 55 -19.22 -17.99 10.60
CA SER A 55 -20.30 -17.89 11.59
C SER A 55 -21.14 -16.64 11.39
N ASP A 56 -22.45 -16.76 11.57
CA ASP A 56 -23.41 -15.65 11.48
C ASP A 56 -23.72 -14.99 12.83
N ALA A 57 -23.05 -15.44 13.91
CA ALA A 57 -23.21 -14.93 15.26
C ALA A 57 -22.94 -13.40 15.31
N VAL A 58 -24.01 -12.63 15.54
CA VAL A 58 -24.08 -11.19 15.28
C VAL A 58 -23.20 -10.37 16.23
N VAL A 59 -23.06 -10.79 17.49
CA VAL A 59 -22.45 -9.99 18.56
C VAL A 59 -20.92 -10.10 18.48
N GLY A 60 -20.29 -9.19 17.72
CA GLY A 60 -18.83 -9.15 17.52
C GLY A 60 -18.38 -9.44 16.09
N SER A 61 -19.29 -9.49 15.11
CA SER A 61 -18.98 -9.98 13.76
C SER A 61 -18.22 -9.01 12.85
N LEU A 62 -18.08 -7.72 13.17
CA LEU A 62 -17.46 -6.72 12.30
C LEU A 62 -16.37 -5.90 12.99
N VAL A 63 -15.35 -5.55 12.21
CA VAL A 63 -14.23 -4.66 12.58
C VAL A 63 -13.87 -3.75 11.41
N GLU A 64 -13.26 -2.61 11.70
CA GLU A 64 -12.80 -1.64 10.70
C GLU A 64 -11.27 -1.49 10.73
N PRO A 65 -10.51 -2.54 10.37
CA PRO A 65 -9.06 -2.48 10.34
C PRO A 65 -8.53 -1.67 9.16
N PRO A 66 -7.25 -1.25 9.21
CA PRO A 66 -6.59 -0.68 8.05
C PRO A 66 -6.57 -1.67 6.90
N SER A 67 -6.77 -1.19 5.69
CA SER A 67 -6.86 -2.06 4.52
C SER A 67 -5.76 -1.78 3.50
N LEU A 68 -5.36 -2.84 2.82
CA LEU A 68 -4.47 -2.82 1.66
C LEU A 68 -5.28 -3.25 0.46
N LEU A 69 -5.14 -2.51 -0.64
CA LEU A 69 -5.79 -2.80 -1.90
C LEU A 69 -4.77 -3.33 -2.88
N LEU A 70 -5.06 -4.44 -3.54
CA LEU A 70 -4.31 -4.91 -4.71
C LEU A 70 -5.22 -5.02 -5.93
N CYS A 71 -4.69 -4.63 -7.08
CA CYS A 71 -5.42 -4.76 -8.33
C CYS A 71 -5.57 -6.24 -8.75
N THR A 72 -6.66 -6.57 -9.43
CA THR A 72 -6.83 -7.93 -9.99
C THR A 72 -5.94 -8.22 -11.20
N MET A 73 -5.36 -7.18 -11.82
CA MET A 73 -4.52 -7.30 -13.01
C MET A 73 -3.42 -6.22 -13.08
N ILE A 74 -2.22 -6.63 -13.47
CA ILE A 74 -1.04 -5.79 -13.65
C ILE A 74 -0.58 -5.79 -15.12
N ASP A 75 -0.32 -4.61 -15.72
CA ASP A 75 0.47 -4.51 -16.96
C ASP A 75 1.98 -4.49 -16.63
N ALA A 76 2.57 -5.68 -16.59
CA ALA A 76 3.99 -5.88 -16.31
C ALA A 76 4.89 -5.19 -17.34
N GLY A 77 4.47 -5.12 -18.59
CA GLY A 77 5.20 -4.42 -19.66
C GLY A 77 5.19 -2.91 -19.43
N GLY A 78 4.04 -2.37 -19.04
CA GLY A 78 3.88 -0.96 -18.68
C GLY A 78 4.69 -0.55 -17.46
N ILE A 79 4.78 -1.42 -16.45
CA ILE A 79 5.66 -1.22 -15.29
C ILE A 79 7.12 -1.14 -15.73
N ARG A 80 7.61 -2.15 -16.46
CA ARG A 80 9.02 -2.20 -16.87
C ARG A 80 9.42 -1.02 -17.74
N ARG A 81 8.54 -0.59 -18.67
CA ARG A 81 8.78 0.62 -19.49
C ARG A 81 8.86 1.90 -18.66
N ARG A 82 8.14 1.95 -17.53
CA ARG A 82 8.11 3.10 -16.62
C ARG A 82 9.08 2.96 -15.44
N ALA A 83 9.83 1.87 -15.33
CA ALA A 83 10.67 1.61 -14.17
C ALA A 83 11.70 2.73 -13.90
N GLN A 84 12.19 3.36 -14.96
CA GLN A 84 13.13 4.49 -14.87
C GLN A 84 12.53 5.75 -14.24
N SER A 85 11.19 5.86 -14.11
CA SER A 85 10.54 6.98 -13.42
C SER A 85 10.49 6.83 -11.90
N ARG A 86 10.93 5.70 -11.36
CA ARG A 86 11.11 5.52 -9.91
C ARG A 86 12.33 6.32 -9.45
N TYR A 87 12.26 6.83 -8.22
CA TYR A 87 13.33 7.65 -7.65
C TYR A 87 14.66 6.90 -7.53
N GLU A 88 14.61 5.63 -7.12
CA GLU A 88 15.82 4.86 -6.83
C GLU A 88 15.79 3.43 -7.40
N CYS A 89 14.73 2.66 -7.15
CA CYS A 89 14.67 1.23 -7.51
C CYS A 89 14.27 0.99 -8.97
N ASP A 90 15.11 0.28 -9.74
CA ASP A 90 14.79 -0.12 -11.12
C ASP A 90 13.88 -1.36 -11.17
N LEU A 91 12.58 -1.11 -11.19
CA LEU A 91 11.55 -2.15 -11.27
C LEU A 91 11.55 -2.93 -12.59
N ALA A 92 12.34 -2.54 -13.61
CA ALA A 92 12.44 -3.30 -14.87
C ALA A 92 12.98 -4.71 -14.63
N GLN A 93 13.76 -4.86 -13.57
CA GLN A 93 14.41 -6.11 -13.16
C GLN A 93 13.52 -7.02 -12.33
N LEU A 94 12.26 -6.64 -12.04
CA LEU A 94 11.31 -7.53 -11.38
C LEU A 94 10.83 -8.61 -12.36
N LYS A 95 10.85 -9.85 -11.90
CA LYS A 95 10.24 -10.99 -12.61
C LYS A 95 8.72 -10.94 -12.44
N ASP A 96 7.98 -11.50 -13.38
CA ASP A 96 6.51 -11.51 -13.33
C ASP A 96 5.98 -12.11 -12.01
N ALA A 97 6.57 -13.22 -11.56
CA ALA A 97 6.22 -13.89 -10.31
C ALA A 97 6.52 -13.07 -9.03
N GLU A 98 7.36 -12.03 -9.13
CA GLU A 98 7.72 -11.16 -8.01
C GLU A 98 6.77 -9.95 -7.91
N MET A 99 6.02 -9.62 -8.97
CA MET A 99 5.30 -8.35 -9.06
C MET A 99 4.23 -8.19 -7.98
N TYR A 100 3.26 -9.10 -7.85
CA TYR A 100 2.24 -8.90 -6.82
C TYR A 100 2.81 -8.81 -5.40
N ARG A 101 3.79 -9.66 -5.10
CA ARG A 101 4.43 -9.70 -3.79
C ARG A 101 5.23 -8.43 -3.52
N PHE A 102 5.91 -7.88 -4.52
CA PHE A 102 6.63 -6.62 -4.39
C PHE A 102 5.66 -5.48 -4.04
N TRP A 103 4.54 -5.35 -4.74
CA TRP A 103 3.58 -4.27 -4.47
C TRP A 103 2.87 -4.45 -3.13
N LEU A 104 2.55 -5.69 -2.73
CA LEU A 104 2.08 -5.98 -1.38
C LEU A 104 3.04 -5.44 -0.32
N HIS A 105 4.33 -5.79 -0.42
CA HIS A 105 5.33 -5.33 0.55
C HIS A 105 5.66 -3.84 0.42
N HIS A 106 5.50 -3.23 -0.76
CA HIS A 106 5.64 -1.79 -0.94
C HIS A 106 4.59 -1.04 -0.09
N GLU A 107 3.31 -1.45 -0.17
CA GLU A 107 2.25 -0.88 0.65
C GLU A 107 2.43 -1.16 2.15
N ILE A 108 2.95 -2.34 2.51
CA ILE A 108 3.33 -2.63 3.90
C ILE A 108 4.49 -1.73 4.35
N GLY A 109 5.45 -1.45 3.46
CA GLY A 109 6.62 -0.61 3.69
C GLY A 109 6.27 0.82 4.08
N HIS A 110 5.15 1.36 3.56
CA HIS A 110 4.60 2.63 4.01
C HIS A 110 4.23 2.67 5.50
N GLY A 111 3.96 1.52 6.13
CA GLY A 111 3.73 1.41 7.56
C GLY A 111 4.89 0.82 8.37
N ALA A 112 5.84 0.13 7.74
CA ALA A 112 6.85 -0.65 8.45
C ALA A 112 8.14 0.13 8.77
N ASP A 113 8.58 1.00 7.87
CA ASP A 113 9.82 1.76 8.05
C ASP A 113 9.71 3.09 7.31
N ASN A 114 8.89 4.00 7.83
CA ASN A 114 8.54 5.20 7.09
C ASN A 114 8.24 6.43 7.96
N TYR A 115 8.28 7.63 7.36
CA TYR A 115 7.86 8.84 8.04
C TYR A 115 6.33 8.92 8.08
N CYS A 116 5.78 9.48 9.16
CA CYS A 116 4.34 9.69 9.33
C CYS A 116 3.98 11.15 9.02
N PRO A 117 3.36 11.46 7.87
CA PRO A 117 2.97 12.83 7.52
C PRO A 117 2.08 13.48 8.58
N LEU A 118 1.13 12.71 9.15
CA LEU A 118 0.22 13.21 10.17
C LEU A 118 0.96 13.53 11.49
N SER A 119 1.89 12.68 11.92
CA SER A 119 2.67 12.97 13.13
C SER A 119 3.53 14.22 12.96
N PHE A 120 4.10 14.44 11.77
CA PHE A 120 4.81 15.69 11.47
C PHE A 120 3.86 16.90 11.47
N GLN A 121 2.70 16.81 10.81
CA GLN A 121 1.72 17.90 10.77
C GLN A 121 1.23 18.35 12.15
N LEU A 122 1.17 17.42 13.11
CA LEU A 122 0.78 17.69 14.50
C LEU A 122 1.95 18.13 15.39
N SER A 123 3.17 18.14 14.87
CA SER A 123 4.36 18.56 15.62
C SER A 123 4.51 20.09 15.63
N PRO A 124 5.17 20.67 16.66
CA PRO A 124 5.49 22.10 16.69
C PRO A 124 6.33 22.57 15.49
N ALA A 125 7.16 21.68 14.92
CA ALA A 125 8.00 21.99 13.75
C ALA A 125 7.18 22.31 12.49
N ALA A 126 5.91 21.89 12.43
CA ALA A 126 5.02 22.15 11.30
C ALA A 126 4.18 23.44 11.43
N ALA A 127 4.55 24.34 12.35
CA ALA A 127 3.83 25.59 12.59
C ALA A 127 3.84 26.54 11.38
N ASP A 128 4.96 26.66 10.66
CA ASP A 128 5.04 27.44 9.42
C ASP A 128 4.39 26.67 8.25
N PRO A 129 3.32 27.20 7.62
CA PRO A 129 2.66 26.55 6.49
C PRO A 129 3.56 26.30 5.27
N ALA A 130 4.52 27.19 4.99
CA ALA A 130 5.41 27.05 3.84
C ALA A 130 6.42 25.93 4.06
N PHE A 131 7.10 25.95 5.21
CA PHE A 131 7.97 24.86 5.66
C PHE A 131 7.23 23.53 5.74
N ARG A 132 6.05 23.50 6.37
CA ARG A 132 5.22 22.29 6.46
C ARG A 132 4.95 21.66 5.10
N ARG A 133 4.56 22.48 4.10
CA ARG A 133 4.29 21.97 2.75
C ARG A 133 5.55 21.44 2.07
N ASP A 134 6.68 22.10 2.24
CA ASP A 134 7.97 21.62 1.70
C ASP A 134 8.35 20.26 2.29
N ILE A 135 8.33 20.15 3.62
CA ILE A 135 8.67 18.90 4.32
C ILE A 135 7.71 17.78 3.98
N LEU A 136 6.40 18.04 3.83
CA LEU A 136 5.44 17.01 3.41
C LEU A 136 5.76 16.46 2.02
N ASN A 137 6.12 17.31 1.05
CA ASN A 137 6.50 16.85 -0.28
C ASN A 137 7.81 16.03 -0.27
N ARG A 138 8.71 16.33 0.66
CA ARG A 138 9.98 15.62 0.84
C ARG A 138 9.77 14.27 1.53
N ILE A 139 8.92 14.24 2.56
CA ILE A 139 8.41 13.02 3.18
C ILE A 139 7.80 12.10 2.12
N ASP A 140 6.91 12.59 1.24
CA ASP A 140 6.27 11.75 0.23
C ASP A 140 7.30 11.07 -0.70
N GLN A 141 8.34 11.80 -1.12
CA GLN A 141 9.42 11.24 -1.95
C GLN A 141 10.25 10.20 -1.20
N ALA A 142 10.70 10.52 0.01
CA ALA A 142 11.47 9.61 0.84
C ALA A 142 10.66 8.35 1.17
N ASN A 143 9.36 8.50 1.41
CA ASN A 143 8.47 7.40 1.76
C ASN A 143 8.35 6.37 0.64
N GLU A 144 8.31 6.83 -0.62
CA GLU A 144 8.30 5.95 -1.80
C GLU A 144 9.62 5.20 -1.97
N ILE A 145 10.76 5.87 -1.73
CA ILE A 145 12.09 5.25 -1.75
C ILE A 145 12.20 4.17 -0.68
N LEU A 146 11.81 4.47 0.55
CA LEU A 146 11.86 3.55 1.68
C LEU A 146 10.92 2.35 1.47
N ALA A 147 9.73 2.58 0.91
CA ALA A 147 8.79 1.52 0.58
C ALA A 147 9.35 0.58 -0.52
N ASP A 148 10.02 1.11 -1.54
CA ASP A 148 10.71 0.31 -2.56
C ASP A 148 11.88 -0.50 -1.98
N ARG A 149 12.72 0.12 -1.16
CA ARG A 149 13.83 -0.55 -0.45
C ARG A 149 13.29 -1.69 0.41
N TRP A 150 12.23 -1.44 1.17
CA TRP A 150 11.57 -2.45 2.00
C TRP A 150 11.03 -3.61 1.15
N ALA A 151 10.24 -3.30 0.13
CA ALA A 151 9.65 -4.30 -0.77
C ALA A 151 10.72 -5.18 -1.43
N TRP A 152 11.79 -4.57 -1.93
CA TRP A 152 12.89 -5.30 -2.55
C TRP A 152 13.53 -6.28 -1.57
N ALA A 153 13.84 -5.83 -0.35
CA ALA A 153 14.46 -6.66 0.69
C ALA A 153 13.58 -7.84 1.16
N GLN A 154 12.25 -7.72 1.05
CA GLN A 154 11.33 -8.80 1.42
C GLN A 154 11.10 -9.83 0.31
N VAL A 155 11.27 -9.43 -0.96
CA VAL A 155 10.84 -10.22 -2.12
C VAL A 155 12.01 -10.76 -2.93
N CYS A 156 13.09 -10.02 -3.02
CA CYS A 156 14.21 -10.31 -3.88
C CYS A 156 15.43 -10.74 -3.05
N ASP A 157 16.04 -11.86 -3.45
CA ASP A 157 17.27 -12.42 -2.88
C ASP A 157 18.56 -11.83 -3.47
N ARG A 158 18.42 -10.75 -4.23
CA ARG A 158 19.50 -10.09 -4.99
C ARG A 158 19.60 -8.62 -4.61
N PRO A 159 20.76 -7.95 -4.81
CA PRO A 159 20.90 -6.52 -4.58
C PRO A 159 19.85 -5.71 -5.35
N MET A 160 19.38 -4.61 -4.75
CA MET A 160 18.43 -3.72 -5.40
C MET A 160 19.09 -3.01 -6.58
N PRO A 161 18.59 -3.17 -7.82
CA PRO A 161 19.09 -2.47 -8.97
C PRO A 161 18.66 -1.02 -8.87
N LEU A 162 19.59 -0.13 -9.18
CA LEU A 162 19.37 1.31 -9.12
C LEU A 162 19.02 1.85 -10.51
N THR A 163 18.08 2.79 -10.57
CA THR A 163 17.86 3.62 -11.76
C THR A 163 19.08 4.50 -12.03
N GLU A 164 19.15 5.13 -13.20
CA GLU A 164 20.19 6.13 -13.47
C GLU A 164 20.15 7.29 -12.47
N CYS A 165 18.93 7.74 -12.13
CA CYS A 165 18.69 8.75 -11.10
C CYS A 165 19.19 8.27 -9.73
N GLY A 166 18.81 7.06 -9.31
CA GLY A 166 19.23 6.48 -8.04
C GLY A 166 20.75 6.32 -7.91
N ARG A 167 21.46 5.99 -9.00
CA ARG A 167 22.93 5.92 -9.00
C ARG A 167 23.58 7.30 -8.91
N ARG A 168 23.06 8.28 -9.65
CA ARG A 168 23.62 9.64 -9.67
C ARG A 168 23.39 10.37 -8.34
N ASP A 169 22.21 10.21 -7.76
CA ASP A 169 21.74 11.01 -6.64
C ASP A 169 21.80 10.26 -5.30
N GLN A 170 22.55 9.15 -5.21
CA GLN A 170 22.60 8.27 -4.03
C GLN A 170 22.94 9.03 -2.73
N ASP A 171 24.00 9.84 -2.76
CA ASP A 171 24.41 10.65 -1.60
C ASP A 171 23.34 11.69 -1.22
N ALA A 172 22.65 12.26 -2.21
CA ALA A 172 21.59 13.24 -1.99
C ALA A 172 20.34 12.60 -1.39
N ILE A 173 19.99 11.38 -1.81
CA ILE A 173 18.89 10.59 -1.25
C ILE A 173 19.18 10.28 0.23
N GLU A 174 20.40 9.84 0.55
CA GLU A 174 20.77 9.50 1.92
C GLU A 174 20.81 10.75 2.82
N ALA A 175 21.35 11.87 2.32
CA ALA A 175 21.33 13.14 3.03
C ALA A 175 19.89 13.65 3.28
N GLU A 176 18.98 13.42 2.33
CA GLU A 176 17.57 13.76 2.47
C GLU A 176 16.87 12.94 3.56
N ILE A 177 17.11 11.62 3.59
CA ILE A 177 16.62 10.72 4.66
C ILE A 177 17.17 11.16 6.02
N GLN A 178 18.48 11.45 6.10
CA GLN A 178 19.09 11.90 7.35
C GLN A 178 18.50 13.24 7.83
N TYR A 179 18.25 14.18 6.92
CA TYR A 179 17.61 15.44 7.24
C TYR A 179 16.18 15.23 7.77
N LEU A 180 15.39 14.38 7.10
CA LEU A 180 14.03 14.07 7.54
C LEU A 180 14.00 13.36 8.90
N ASP A 181 14.99 12.51 9.20
CA ASP A 181 15.13 11.91 10.53
C ASP A 181 15.26 12.98 11.62
N GLN A 182 16.04 14.05 11.37
CA GLN A 182 16.22 15.16 12.31
C GLN A 182 14.94 15.99 12.47
N VAL A 183 14.28 16.34 11.36
CA VAL A 183 13.11 17.24 11.38
C VAL A 183 11.85 16.56 11.92
N THR A 184 11.68 15.26 11.64
CA THR A 184 10.45 14.53 11.98
C THR A 184 10.54 13.69 13.25
N GLY A 185 11.73 13.60 13.85
CA GLY A 185 12.00 12.70 14.99
C GLY A 185 12.10 11.23 14.57
N GLY A 186 12.54 10.98 13.34
CA GLY A 186 12.85 9.66 12.78
C GLY A 186 11.65 8.89 12.23
N ARG A 187 11.97 7.90 11.38
CA ARG A 187 11.04 6.89 10.84
C ARG A 187 10.34 6.11 11.96
N LYS A 188 9.15 5.61 11.65
CA LYS A 188 8.28 4.86 12.56
C LYS A 188 7.91 3.51 11.96
N ASN A 189 7.68 2.55 12.85
CA ASN A 189 7.18 1.23 12.50
C ASN A 189 5.79 1.03 13.11
N TYR A 190 4.77 1.21 12.29
CA TYR A 190 3.37 0.94 12.60
C TYR A 190 2.92 -0.47 12.18
N ALA A 191 3.68 -1.15 11.31
CA ALA A 191 3.40 -2.54 10.91
C ALA A 191 3.55 -3.54 12.08
N LYS A 192 4.27 -3.17 13.15
CA LYS A 192 4.45 -3.99 14.36
C LYS A 192 3.32 -3.84 15.39
N ARG A 193 2.29 -3.02 15.15
CA ARG A 193 1.16 -2.85 16.07
C ARG A 193 -0.04 -3.67 15.56
N PRO A 194 -0.23 -4.91 16.01
CA PRO A 194 -1.35 -5.72 15.55
C PRO A 194 -2.66 -5.05 15.98
N PHE A 195 -3.59 -4.88 15.03
CA PHE A 195 -4.99 -4.65 15.39
C PHE A 195 -5.50 -5.92 16.09
N PRO A 196 -6.02 -5.84 17.33
CA PRO A 196 -6.32 -7.04 18.14
C PRO A 196 -7.23 -8.06 17.45
N HIS A 197 -8.05 -7.60 16.52
CA HIS A 197 -9.03 -8.40 15.77
C HIS A 197 -8.58 -8.73 14.34
N VAL A 198 -7.31 -8.47 14.00
CA VAL A 198 -6.70 -8.85 12.73
C VAL A 198 -5.55 -9.79 13.04
N ARG A 199 -5.78 -11.07 12.76
CA ARG A 199 -4.78 -12.13 12.89
C ARG A 199 -4.86 -13.07 11.69
N PRO A 200 -3.75 -13.75 11.35
CA PRO A 200 -3.77 -14.82 10.36
C PRO A 200 -4.85 -15.87 10.66
N GLY A 201 -5.51 -16.34 9.61
CA GLY A 201 -6.65 -17.24 9.61
C GLY A 201 -7.48 -17.04 8.34
N PRO A 202 -7.71 -18.06 7.49
CA PRO A 202 -8.33 -17.91 6.18
C PRO A 202 -9.68 -17.17 6.18
N TYR A 203 -10.49 -17.44 7.20
CA TYR A 203 -11.83 -16.87 7.37
C TYR A 203 -11.89 -15.73 8.39
N HIS A 204 -10.74 -15.29 8.91
CA HIS A 204 -10.65 -14.23 9.91
C HIS A 204 -10.36 -12.87 9.27
N ALA A 205 -10.96 -11.80 9.81
CA ALA A 205 -10.78 -10.42 9.34
C ALA A 205 -10.91 -10.29 7.81
N VAL A 206 -12.00 -10.82 7.25
CA VAL A 206 -12.21 -10.83 5.79
C VAL A 206 -13.03 -9.60 5.38
N PRO A 207 -12.55 -8.76 4.44
CA PRO A 207 -13.31 -7.59 3.99
C PRO A 207 -14.70 -7.97 3.45
N LEU A 208 -15.74 -7.21 3.83
CA LEU A 208 -17.10 -7.40 3.32
C LEU A 208 -17.14 -7.35 1.80
N ARG A 209 -16.31 -6.49 1.19
CA ARG A 209 -16.18 -6.39 -0.27
C ARG A 209 -15.66 -7.63 -0.95
N MET A 210 -14.78 -8.39 -0.29
CA MET A 210 -14.32 -9.68 -0.80
C MET A 210 -15.41 -10.75 -0.67
N LEU A 211 -16.20 -10.70 0.41
CA LEU A 211 -17.33 -11.61 0.67
C LEU A 211 -18.53 -11.34 -0.25
N ALA A 212 -18.72 -10.09 -0.67
CA ALA A 212 -19.80 -9.68 -1.55
C ALA A 212 -19.58 -10.12 -3.01
N ARG A 213 -18.36 -10.48 -3.41
CA ARG A 213 -18.04 -10.94 -4.78
C ARG A 213 -18.86 -12.19 -5.12
N GLU A 214 -19.30 -12.30 -6.37
CA GLU A 214 -20.06 -13.47 -6.86
C GLU A 214 -19.30 -14.78 -6.65
N ASN A 215 -17.96 -14.74 -6.79
CA ASN A 215 -17.07 -15.89 -6.65
C ASN A 215 -16.27 -15.87 -5.34
N ALA A 216 -16.78 -15.27 -4.26
CA ALA A 216 -16.06 -15.18 -2.97
C ALA A 216 -15.47 -16.52 -2.47
N HIS A 217 -16.20 -17.62 -2.68
CA HIS A 217 -15.76 -18.97 -2.29
C HIS A 217 -14.47 -19.44 -2.99
N VAL A 218 -14.21 -18.95 -4.22
CA VAL A 218 -12.98 -19.25 -4.96
C VAL A 218 -11.79 -18.53 -4.32
N TRP A 219 -11.99 -17.28 -3.90
CA TRP A 219 -10.94 -16.41 -3.37
C TRP A 219 -10.63 -16.70 -1.90
N ILE A 220 -11.65 -16.76 -1.06
CA ILE A 220 -11.50 -16.88 0.40
C ILE A 220 -11.46 -18.36 0.81
N GLY A 221 -12.45 -19.14 0.38
CA GLY A 221 -12.58 -20.57 0.69
C GLY A 221 -14.05 -21.03 0.68
N PRO A 222 -14.32 -22.34 0.67
CA PRO A 222 -15.67 -22.87 0.53
C PRO A 222 -16.55 -22.72 1.79
N ASP A 223 -15.96 -22.58 2.98
CA ASP A 223 -16.69 -22.69 4.26
C ASP A 223 -17.32 -21.36 4.72
N ILE A 224 -17.50 -20.41 3.81
CA ILE A 224 -18.10 -19.11 4.12
C ILE A 224 -19.60 -19.31 4.39
N SER A 225 -20.09 -18.74 5.48
CA SER A 225 -21.51 -18.74 5.78
C SER A 225 -22.31 -17.97 4.72
N SER A 226 -23.37 -18.59 4.19
CA SER A 226 -24.27 -17.96 3.22
C SER A 226 -24.95 -16.71 3.78
N THR A 227 -25.28 -16.70 5.07
CA THR A 227 -25.81 -15.54 5.78
C THR A 227 -24.81 -14.39 5.81
N VAL A 228 -23.52 -14.68 6.03
CA VAL A 228 -22.46 -13.67 6.00
C VAL A 228 -22.29 -13.09 4.60
N MET A 229 -22.30 -13.94 3.55
CA MET A 229 -22.24 -13.48 2.16
C MET A 229 -23.43 -12.58 1.80
N GLN A 230 -24.64 -12.94 2.25
CA GLN A 230 -25.84 -12.15 2.01
C GLN A 230 -25.74 -10.76 2.66
N ARG A 231 -25.31 -10.68 3.93
CA ARG A 231 -25.08 -9.41 4.62
C ARG A 231 -24.00 -8.55 3.94
N ALA A 232 -22.95 -9.18 3.43
CA ALA A 232 -21.89 -8.49 2.70
C ALA A 232 -22.41 -7.87 1.38
N ARG A 233 -23.27 -8.60 0.65
CA ARG A 233 -23.93 -8.07 -0.56
C ARG A 233 -24.88 -6.93 -0.25
N GLU A 234 -25.65 -7.02 0.84
CA GLU A 234 -26.52 -5.92 1.29
C GLU A 234 -25.72 -4.69 1.71
N TYR A 235 -24.57 -4.89 2.37
CA TYR A 235 -23.65 -3.80 2.68
C TYR A 235 -23.14 -3.11 1.40
N GLU A 236 -22.69 -3.88 0.41
CA GLU A 236 -22.21 -3.32 -0.85
C GLU A 236 -23.31 -2.63 -1.66
N ALA A 237 -24.52 -3.20 -1.70
CA ALA A 237 -25.67 -2.56 -2.33
C ALA A 237 -25.96 -1.18 -1.72
N ARG A 238 -25.99 -1.06 -0.38
CA ARG A 238 -26.12 0.22 0.32
C ARG A 238 -24.96 1.16 0.05
N ALA A 239 -23.73 0.66 -0.01
CA ALA A 239 -22.56 1.47 -0.34
C ALA A 239 -22.65 2.04 -1.77
N MET A 240 -23.22 1.28 -2.71
CA MET A 240 -23.43 1.71 -4.10
C MET A 240 -24.56 2.73 -4.25
N GLU A 241 -25.54 2.77 -3.34
CA GLU A 241 -26.58 3.81 -3.33
C GLU A 241 -26.00 5.21 -3.02
N ASN A 242 -24.88 5.27 -2.29
CA ASN A 242 -24.14 6.51 -2.06
C ASN A 242 -22.64 6.36 -2.42
N PRO A 243 -22.30 6.39 -3.71
CA PRO A 243 -20.93 6.20 -4.19
C PRO A 243 -19.93 7.26 -3.68
N GLN A 244 -20.42 8.35 -3.09
CA GLN A 244 -19.55 9.38 -2.51
C GLN A 244 -18.82 8.89 -1.25
N HIS A 245 -19.33 7.85 -0.61
CA HIS A 245 -18.74 7.24 0.60
C HIS A 245 -17.81 6.05 0.30
N GLN A 246 -17.65 5.66 -0.98
CA GLN A 246 -16.68 4.65 -1.41
C GLN A 246 -15.30 5.30 -1.58
N LEU A 247 -14.56 5.40 -0.46
CA LEU A 247 -13.36 6.23 -0.34
C LEU A 247 -12.06 5.77 -1.03
N PRO A 248 -11.87 4.54 -1.54
CA PRO A 248 -10.66 4.25 -2.29
C PRO A 248 -10.75 4.54 -3.80
N GLU A 249 -11.85 4.23 -4.48
CA GLU A 249 -11.92 4.28 -5.95
C GLU A 249 -11.89 5.71 -6.53
N ARG A 250 -12.35 6.71 -5.76
CA ARG A 250 -12.25 8.14 -6.16
C ARG A 250 -10.84 8.71 -6.03
N LEU A 251 -10.01 8.17 -5.14
CA LEU A 251 -8.60 8.59 -4.99
C LEU A 251 -7.75 8.12 -6.17
N ILE A 252 -8.18 7.06 -6.87
CA ILE A 252 -7.49 6.48 -8.04
C ILE A 252 -7.46 7.46 -9.23
N GLY A 253 -8.44 8.36 -9.35
CA GLY A 253 -8.57 9.30 -10.48
C GLY A 253 -7.71 10.56 -10.42
N ARG A 254 -6.85 10.74 -9.41
CA ARG A 254 -6.09 12.01 -9.20
C ARG A 254 -4.57 11.87 -9.12
N MET A 255 -3.99 10.73 -9.51
CA MET A 255 -2.53 10.62 -9.57
C MET A 255 -2.02 11.13 -10.93
N THR A 256 -1.52 12.35 -10.95
CA THR A 256 -0.67 12.85 -12.05
C THR A 256 0.71 12.21 -11.98
N ALA A 257 1.46 12.24 -13.09
CA ALA A 257 2.82 11.70 -13.15
C ALA A 257 3.68 12.15 -11.95
N ARG A 258 4.44 11.22 -11.37
CA ARG A 258 5.30 11.49 -10.22
C ARG A 258 6.29 12.62 -10.57
N PRO A 259 6.44 13.65 -9.73
CA PRO A 259 7.42 14.69 -9.97
C PRO A 259 8.84 14.10 -9.93
N PRO A 260 9.83 14.70 -10.62
CA PRO A 260 11.22 14.29 -10.48
C PRO A 260 11.68 14.44 -9.03
N PHE A 261 12.64 13.60 -8.62
CA PHE A 261 13.30 13.77 -7.32
C PHE A 261 13.82 15.20 -7.19
N LYS A 262 13.52 15.85 -6.08
CA LYS A 262 14.05 17.16 -5.75
C LYS A 262 14.70 17.08 -4.38
N ALA A 263 16.03 16.99 -4.38
CA ALA A 263 16.81 17.26 -3.18
C ALA A 263 16.41 18.64 -2.64
N GLY A 264 16.13 18.74 -1.34
CA GLY A 264 15.87 20.03 -0.72
C GLY A 264 17.05 20.97 -0.93
N ARG A 265 16.79 22.27 -1.15
CA ARG A 265 17.85 23.26 -0.94
C ARG A 265 18.16 23.23 0.55
N SER A 266 19.40 22.94 0.92
CA SER A 266 19.85 23.05 2.31
C SER A 266 19.43 24.40 2.86
N ALA A 267 18.57 24.43 3.88
CA ALA A 267 18.09 25.66 4.49
C ALA A 267 17.78 25.43 5.97
N PRO A 268 17.76 26.53 6.72
CA PRO A 268 18.83 26.98 7.62
C PRO A 268 18.98 26.07 8.86
N VAL A 269 20.13 26.17 9.52
CA VAL A 269 20.39 25.59 10.85
C VAL A 269 19.17 25.81 11.75
N LEU A 270 18.55 24.72 12.22
CA LEU A 270 17.54 24.75 13.26
C LEU A 270 18.18 25.48 14.45
N ARG A 271 17.78 26.74 14.69
CA ARG A 271 18.16 27.42 15.93
C ARG A 271 17.47 26.68 17.06
N GLU A 272 18.26 26.11 17.96
CA GLU A 272 17.79 25.62 19.24
C GLU A 272 16.96 26.73 19.89
N ALA A 273 15.68 26.44 20.15
CA ALA A 273 14.88 27.31 20.99
C ALA A 273 15.40 27.15 22.42
N ALA A 274 15.98 28.23 22.95
CA ALA A 274 16.36 28.38 24.35
C ALA A 274 15.12 28.38 25.27
#